data_AF-A0A1Y6G9B2-F1
#
_entry.id   AF-A0A1Y6G9B2-F1
#
_cell.length_a   1.000
_cell.length_b   1.000
_cell.length_c   1.000
_cell.angle_alpha   90.00
_cell.angle_beta   90.00
_cell.angle_gamma   90.00
#
_symmetry.space_group_name_H-M   'P 1'
#
loop_
_entity.id
_entity.type
_entity.pdbx_description
1 polymer ?
#
loop_
_entity_poly.entity_id
_entity_poly.type
_entity_poly.pdbx_seq_one_letter_code
_entity_poly.pdbx_strand_id
1 'polypeptide(L)'
;MEIHFEKWIKQQDVSEDALTLFDESIICYRVGAYRASFLMSYLGFMKTLRDRLLRSPMPSLIPHESVWQKARNDLKDDKKWEEKVFDLTQENYKIQEENRSIGKVFLISMDLIDEMPYWRKKRNECAHAKDTIIGYSHVDTFWLFLESNLSKFVVNGGKEALLNKYSLYLDKRFTQPGTDFNHLIEEIPLVVKNNEIPEFYKEIEDNYIPLDDQKSKIGFKFWHEIAYSPNRTLNDAFLEYIISDNDVLVRFLEVFPDKLLLLKTQSTLIRHFWTELLFKVYRLSSESFWELSIILLRNRKICVSLFRMRI
;
A
#
# COMPACT_ATOMS: atom_id res chain seq x y z
N MET A 1 10.02 5.51 32.14
CA MET A 1 8.97 4.79 31.41
C MET A 1 9.18 5.09 29.94
N GLU A 2 9.45 4.06 29.14
CA GLU A 2 9.67 4.21 27.70
C GLU A 2 8.29 4.19 27.01
N ILE A 3 8.00 5.22 26.22
CA ILE A 3 6.68 5.39 25.60
C ILE A 3 6.66 4.58 24.30
N HIS A 4 5.57 3.88 23.98
CA HIS A 4 5.46 3.10 22.74
C HIS A 4 5.83 3.93 21.49
N PHE A 5 5.24 5.12 21.38
CA PHE A 5 5.47 6.06 20.29
C PHE A 5 6.96 6.41 20.08
N GLU A 6 7.74 6.53 21.16
CA GLU A 6 9.17 6.82 21.12
C GLU A 6 9.99 5.73 20.41
N LYS A 7 9.62 4.45 20.60
CA LYS A 7 10.23 3.35 19.87
C LYS A 7 9.78 3.34 18.42
N TRP A 8 8.48 3.52 18.22
CA TRP A 8 7.86 3.45 16.91
C TRP A 8 8.40 4.53 15.96
N ILE A 9 8.51 5.79 16.41
CA ILE A 9 8.91 6.91 15.54
C ILE A 9 10.36 6.77 15.05
N LYS A 10 11.25 6.19 15.86
CA LYS A 10 12.66 5.92 15.50
C LYS A 10 12.83 4.86 14.41
N GLN A 11 11.78 4.08 14.14
CA GLN A 11 11.76 3.06 13.10
C GLN A 11 11.16 3.57 11.78
N GLN A 12 10.63 4.80 11.74
CA GLN A 12 9.98 5.37 10.56
C GLN A 12 10.99 6.14 9.68
N ASP A 13 10.67 6.29 8.38
CA ASP A 13 11.38 7.23 7.50
C ASP A 13 10.98 8.68 7.85
N VAL A 14 11.71 9.23 8.82
CA VAL A 14 11.67 10.62 9.27
C VAL A 14 13.08 11.21 9.20
N SER A 15 13.18 12.51 8.89
CA SER A 15 14.47 13.21 8.91
C SER A 15 14.96 13.43 10.34
N GLU A 16 16.26 13.67 10.51
CA GLU A 16 16.85 13.99 11.82
C GLU A 16 16.25 15.27 12.44
N ASP A 17 15.99 16.30 11.60
CA ASP A 17 15.29 17.50 12.02
C ASP A 17 13.87 17.21 12.55
N ALA A 18 13.11 16.37 11.83
CA ALA A 18 11.76 16.00 12.25
C ALA A 18 11.80 15.14 13.51
N LEU A 19 12.78 14.23 13.63
CA LEU A 19 12.97 13.38 14.79
C LEU A 19 13.30 14.20 16.03
N THR A 20 14.11 15.25 15.90
CA THR A 20 14.41 16.19 16.99
C THR A 20 13.11 16.81 17.57
N LEU A 21 12.17 17.21 16.71
CA LEU A 21 10.87 17.73 17.13
C LEU A 21 10.02 16.67 17.84
N PHE A 22 10.07 15.41 17.39
CA PHE A 22 9.38 14.31 18.09
C PHE A 22 10.01 14.02 19.45
N ASP A 23 11.34 14.03 19.56
CA ASP A 23 12.05 13.84 20.83
C ASP A 23 11.73 14.97 21.82
N GLU A 24 11.70 16.22 21.36
CA GLU A 24 11.25 17.36 22.18
C GLU A 24 9.79 17.18 22.63
N SER A 25 8.91 16.72 21.75
CA SER A 25 7.52 16.42 22.11
C SER A 25 7.43 15.37 23.22
N ILE A 26 8.21 14.30 23.14
CA ILE A 26 8.23 13.22 24.12
C ILE A 26 8.74 13.72 25.47
N ILE A 27 9.74 14.61 25.48
CA ILE A 27 10.22 15.28 26.70
C ILE A 27 9.09 16.11 27.31
N CYS A 28 8.42 16.94 26.51
CA CYS A 28 7.28 17.76 26.96
C CYS A 28 6.14 16.89 27.53
N TYR A 29 5.84 15.76 26.89
CA TYR A 29 4.82 14.83 27.35
C TYR A 29 5.14 14.27 28.74
N ARG A 30 6.38 13.84 28.97
CA ARG A 30 6.83 13.25 30.23
C ARG A 30 6.74 14.22 31.41
N VAL A 31 6.92 15.53 31.17
CA VAL A 31 6.83 16.57 32.20
C VAL A 31 5.42 17.19 32.33
N GLY A 32 4.43 16.65 31.60
CA GLY A 32 3.05 17.13 31.64
C GLY A 32 2.78 18.41 30.83
N ALA A 33 3.72 18.85 29.99
CA ALA A 33 3.58 20.00 29.11
C ALA A 33 2.83 19.63 27.81
N TYR A 34 1.59 19.16 27.92
CA TYR A 34 0.86 18.54 26.81
C TYR A 34 0.59 19.46 25.62
N ARG A 35 0.41 20.78 25.83
CA ARG A 35 0.28 21.74 24.73
C ARG A 35 1.56 21.82 23.89
N ALA A 36 2.71 21.89 24.56
CA ALA A 36 4.01 21.93 23.90
C ALA A 36 4.30 20.60 23.20
N SER A 37 4.00 19.47 23.87
CA SER A 37 4.11 18.15 23.27
C SER A 37 3.30 18.02 21.99
N PHE A 38 2.01 18.36 22.03
CA PHE A 38 1.17 18.34 20.82
C PHE A 38 1.73 19.22 19.71
N LEU A 39 2.14 20.46 20.04
CA LEU A 39 2.67 21.41 19.07
C LEU A 39 3.95 20.90 18.40
N MET A 40 4.89 20.36 19.17
CA MET A 40 6.13 19.79 18.64
C MET A 40 5.87 18.52 17.82
N SER A 41 4.97 17.64 18.25
CA SER A 41 4.59 16.47 17.44
C SER A 41 3.94 16.86 16.11
N TYR A 42 3.04 17.85 16.12
CA TYR A 42 2.43 18.34 14.88
C TYR A 42 3.50 18.94 13.96
N LEU A 43 4.43 19.71 14.51
CA LEU A 43 5.52 20.30 13.72
C LEU A 43 6.44 19.22 13.14
N GLY A 44 6.78 18.20 13.92
CA GLY A 44 7.56 17.03 13.46
C GLY A 44 6.85 16.28 12.33
N PHE A 45 5.54 16.11 12.42
CA PHE A 45 4.72 15.54 11.36
C PHE A 45 4.77 16.39 10.08
N MET A 46 4.48 17.69 10.17
CA MET A 46 4.51 18.60 9.01
C MET A 46 5.91 18.67 8.37
N LYS A 47 6.97 18.67 9.18
CA LYS A 47 8.36 18.64 8.73
C LYS A 47 8.68 17.33 8.00
N THR A 48 8.20 16.19 8.50
CA THR A 48 8.32 14.90 7.81
C THR A 48 7.69 14.96 6.41
N LEU A 49 6.49 15.54 6.29
CA LEU A 49 5.83 15.71 4.99
C LEU A 49 6.60 16.66 4.07
N ARG A 50 7.09 17.79 4.58
CA ARG A 50 7.96 18.72 3.86
C ARG A 50 9.18 18.02 3.29
N ASP A 51 9.86 17.21 4.09
CA ASP A 51 11.10 16.56 3.67
C ASP A 51 10.84 15.47 2.64
N ARG A 52 9.70 14.76 2.73
CA ARG A 52 9.24 13.87 1.65
C ARG A 52 8.99 14.63 0.35
N LEU A 53 8.33 15.79 0.41
CA LEU A 53 8.08 16.65 -0.76
C LEU A 53 9.36 17.16 -1.41
N LEU A 54 10.33 17.58 -0.60
CA LEU A 54 11.62 18.11 -1.07
C LEU A 54 12.55 17.01 -1.61
N ARG A 55 12.45 15.78 -1.12
CA ARG A 55 13.19 14.61 -1.68
C ARG A 55 12.54 14.06 -2.94
N SER A 56 11.23 14.23 -3.09
CA SER A 56 10.47 13.60 -4.17
C SER A 56 10.63 14.30 -5.53
N PRO A 57 10.62 13.54 -6.63
CA PRO A 57 10.51 14.10 -7.97
C PRO A 57 9.15 14.78 -8.17
N MET A 58 8.98 15.50 -9.28
CA MET A 58 7.71 16.14 -9.63
C MET A 58 6.55 15.14 -9.66
N PRO A 59 5.42 15.46 -9.01
CA PRO A 59 4.23 14.64 -9.11
C PRO A 59 3.65 14.51 -10.51
N SER A 60 3.29 13.28 -10.91
CA SER A 60 2.83 12.97 -12.28
C SER A 60 1.51 13.65 -12.64
N LEU A 61 0.69 13.95 -11.63
CA LEU A 61 -0.61 14.61 -11.77
C LEU A 61 -0.51 16.14 -11.77
N ILE A 62 0.69 16.71 -11.64
CA ILE A 62 0.93 18.16 -11.83
C ILE A 62 1.21 18.41 -13.32
N PRO A 63 0.57 19.39 -13.98
CA PRO A 63 0.55 19.50 -15.44
C PRO A 63 1.75 20.28 -15.98
N HIS A 64 2.37 21.11 -15.14
CA HIS A 64 3.46 22.00 -15.53
C HIS A 64 4.54 22.04 -14.46
N GLU A 65 5.80 21.92 -14.90
CA GLU A 65 6.96 21.96 -14.01
C GLU A 65 7.05 23.28 -13.24
N SER A 66 6.66 24.41 -13.84
CA SER A 66 6.66 25.72 -13.19
C SER A 66 5.80 25.76 -11.91
N VAL A 67 4.70 25.01 -11.88
CA VAL A 67 3.82 24.89 -10.71
C VAL A 67 4.54 24.13 -9.59
N TRP A 68 5.21 23.03 -9.93
CA TRP A 68 5.98 22.25 -8.97
C TRP A 68 7.19 23.01 -8.43
N GLN A 69 7.91 23.74 -9.29
CA GLN A 69 9.05 24.57 -8.88
C GLN A 69 8.61 25.68 -7.93
N LYS A 70 7.47 26.33 -8.20
CA LYS A 70 6.88 27.30 -7.28
C LYS A 70 6.55 26.65 -5.94
N ALA A 71 5.90 25.49 -5.94
CA ALA A 71 5.60 24.76 -4.71
C ALA A 71 6.86 24.40 -3.92
N ARG A 72 7.92 23.94 -4.58
CA ARG A 72 9.22 23.66 -3.95
C ARG A 72 9.88 24.91 -3.36
N ASN A 73 9.76 26.06 -4.01
CA ASN A 73 10.27 27.32 -3.46
C ASN A 73 9.48 27.75 -2.23
N ASP A 74 8.15 27.64 -2.25
CA ASP A 74 7.30 27.92 -1.08
C ASP A 74 7.58 26.94 0.08
N LEU A 75 7.92 25.67 -0.22
CA LEU A 75 8.38 24.69 0.77
C LEU A 75 9.77 24.99 1.36
N LYS A 76 10.58 25.83 0.71
CA LYS A 76 11.87 26.29 1.24
C LYS A 76 11.77 27.59 2.04
N ASP A 77 10.66 28.31 1.91
CA ASP A 77 10.40 29.56 2.63
C ASP A 77 9.86 29.27 4.04
N ASP A 78 10.63 29.64 5.07
CA ASP A 78 10.30 29.38 6.48
C ASP A 78 8.98 30.00 6.94
N LYS A 79 8.48 31.03 6.23
CA LYS A 79 7.20 31.67 6.55
C LYS A 79 6.00 30.99 5.90
N LYS A 80 6.22 30.16 4.88
CA LYS A 80 5.15 29.60 4.04
C LYS A 80 5.10 28.09 4.03
N TRP A 81 6.21 27.41 4.33
CA TRP A 81 6.31 25.98 4.10
C TRP A 81 5.22 25.18 4.81
N GLU A 82 4.85 25.52 6.07
CA GLU A 82 3.84 24.77 6.81
C GLU A 82 2.46 24.90 6.15
N GLU A 83 2.10 26.13 5.77
CA GLU A 83 0.86 26.40 5.02
C GLU A 83 0.87 25.64 3.70
N LYS A 84 2.01 25.66 3.00
CA LYS A 84 2.13 25.01 1.71
C LYS A 84 2.02 23.49 1.84
N VAL A 85 2.66 22.87 2.83
CA VAL A 85 2.50 21.43 3.11
C VAL A 85 1.03 21.12 3.37
N PHE A 86 0.36 21.89 4.21
CA PHE A 86 -1.05 21.68 4.51
C PHE A 86 -1.89 21.79 3.23
N ASP A 87 -1.71 22.84 2.44
CA ASP A 87 -2.41 23.03 1.17
C ASP A 87 -2.27 21.83 0.23
N LEU A 88 -1.07 21.25 0.15
CA LEU A 88 -0.79 20.06 -0.68
C LEU A 88 -1.52 18.81 -0.17
N THR A 89 -1.80 18.70 1.14
CA THR A 89 -2.66 17.62 1.67
C THR A 89 -4.13 17.79 1.29
N GLN A 90 -4.57 19.00 0.97
CA GLN A 90 -5.97 19.36 0.74
C GLN A 90 -6.36 19.42 -0.75
N GLU A 91 -5.45 19.12 -1.67
CA GLU A 91 -5.67 19.32 -3.11
C GLU A 91 -6.84 18.50 -3.68
N ASN A 92 -7.18 17.35 -3.09
CA ASN A 92 -8.35 16.56 -3.52
C ASN A 92 -9.67 17.32 -3.37
N TYR A 93 -9.82 18.16 -2.33
CA TYR A 93 -11.02 19.00 -2.17
C TYR A 93 -11.12 20.08 -3.24
N LYS A 94 -9.99 20.71 -3.56
CA LYS A 94 -9.92 21.77 -4.59
C LYS A 94 -10.25 21.23 -5.99
N ILE A 95 -10.01 19.95 -6.25
CA ILE A 95 -10.36 19.27 -7.52
C ILE A 95 -11.88 19.04 -7.64
N GLN A 96 -12.56 18.63 -6.56
CA GLN A 96 -14.00 18.35 -6.57
C GLN A 96 -14.86 19.63 -6.66
N GLU A 97 -14.45 20.72 -6.01
CA GLU A 97 -15.19 21.98 -6.03
C GLU A 97 -15.00 22.78 -7.33
N GLU A 98 -13.81 22.74 -7.96
CA GLU A 98 -13.49 23.60 -9.11
C GLU A 98 -13.54 22.90 -10.48
N ASN A 99 -13.89 21.61 -10.54
CA ASN A 99 -13.95 20.81 -11.78
C ASN A 99 -12.64 20.89 -12.60
N ARG A 100 -11.49 21.04 -11.92
CA ARG A 100 -10.15 21.17 -12.51
C ARG A 100 -9.43 19.83 -12.45
N SER A 101 -8.94 19.35 -13.59
CA SER A 101 -8.22 18.08 -13.74
C SER A 101 -6.75 18.18 -13.32
N ILE A 102 -6.42 18.66 -12.11
CA ILE A 102 -5.01 18.95 -11.80
C ILE A 102 -4.64 18.71 -10.33
N GLY A 103 -3.60 17.89 -10.11
CA GLY A 103 -2.54 18.27 -9.16
C GLY A 103 -2.28 17.41 -7.93
N LYS A 104 -2.82 16.20 -7.78
CA LYS A 104 -2.67 15.46 -6.51
C LYS A 104 -1.20 15.18 -6.17
N VAL A 105 -0.73 15.76 -5.07
CA VAL A 105 0.63 15.49 -4.53
C VAL A 105 0.64 14.30 -3.58
N PHE A 106 -0.35 14.21 -2.68
CA PHE A 106 -0.57 13.07 -1.79
C PHE A 106 -1.81 12.28 -2.23
N LEU A 107 -1.68 10.95 -2.33
CA LEU A 107 -2.76 10.06 -2.74
C LEU A 107 -3.41 9.39 -1.52
N ILE A 108 -3.97 10.22 -0.64
CA ILE A 108 -4.65 9.81 0.60
C ILE A 108 -6.19 9.85 0.45
N SER A 109 -6.91 9.09 1.27
CA SER A 109 -8.39 9.03 1.24
C SER A 109 -9.03 10.36 1.67
N MET A 110 -10.27 10.63 1.22
CA MET A 110 -11.01 11.83 1.63
C MET A 110 -11.18 11.92 3.15
N ASP A 111 -11.48 10.81 3.82
CA ASP A 111 -11.56 10.76 5.29
C ASP A 111 -10.27 11.25 5.96
N LEU A 112 -9.10 10.84 5.44
CA LEU A 112 -7.80 11.26 5.98
C LEU A 112 -7.53 12.75 5.72
N ILE A 113 -8.04 13.27 4.60
CA ILE A 113 -7.97 14.70 4.27
C ILE A 113 -8.86 15.52 5.20
N ASP A 114 -10.02 15.00 5.59
CA ASP A 114 -10.95 15.63 6.54
C ASP A 114 -10.41 15.71 7.97
N GLU A 115 -9.56 14.76 8.36
CA GLU A 115 -8.91 14.78 9.66
C GLU A 115 -7.81 15.85 9.74
N MET A 116 -7.19 16.25 8.62
CA MET A 116 -6.10 17.22 8.61
C MET A 116 -6.49 18.61 9.18
N PRO A 117 -7.63 19.23 8.78
CA PRO A 117 -8.12 20.46 9.40
C PRO A 117 -8.33 20.34 10.91
N TYR A 118 -8.77 19.18 11.42
CA TYR A 118 -8.96 18.95 12.84
C TYR A 118 -7.63 19.04 13.60
N TRP A 119 -6.58 18.37 13.12
CA TRP A 119 -5.26 18.42 13.74
C TRP A 119 -4.64 19.81 13.69
N ARG A 120 -4.78 20.52 12.56
CA ARG A 120 -4.34 21.91 12.42
C ARG A 120 -5.05 22.84 13.40
N LYS A 121 -6.37 22.67 13.58
CA LYS A 121 -7.16 23.41 14.57
C LYS A 121 -6.65 23.16 15.98
N LYS A 122 -6.37 21.91 16.36
CA LYS A 122 -5.82 21.55 17.67
C LYS A 122 -4.44 22.16 17.91
N ARG A 123 -3.56 22.18 16.90
CA ARG A 123 -2.27 22.89 16.98
C ARG A 123 -2.47 24.39 17.24
N ASN A 124 -3.41 25.03 16.55
CA ASN A 124 -3.72 26.44 16.77
C ASN A 124 -4.29 26.71 18.19
N GLU A 125 -5.10 25.79 18.73
CA GLU A 125 -5.57 25.86 20.13
C GLU A 125 -4.41 25.78 21.12
N CYS A 126 -3.40 24.92 20.85
CA CYS A 126 -2.19 24.82 21.68
C CYS A 126 -1.35 26.10 21.63
N ALA A 127 -1.16 26.68 20.44
CA ALA A 127 -0.32 27.87 20.24
C ALA A 127 -0.94 29.15 20.83
N HIS A 128 -2.25 29.34 20.70
CA HIS A 128 -2.95 30.57 21.11
C HIS A 128 -3.54 30.50 22.52
N ALA A 129 -3.24 29.45 23.29
CA ALA A 129 -3.72 29.25 24.65
C ALA A 129 -5.24 29.52 24.83
N LYS A 130 -6.05 29.08 23.86
CA LYS A 130 -7.52 29.17 23.94
C LYS A 130 -8.04 28.39 25.15
N ASP A 131 -9.27 28.66 25.59
CA ASP A 131 -9.92 28.05 26.77
C ASP A 131 -10.07 26.52 26.72
N THR A 132 -9.67 25.87 25.62
CA THR A 132 -9.68 24.41 25.49
C THR A 132 -8.58 23.78 26.35
N ILE A 133 -8.98 22.82 27.19
CA ILE A 133 -8.07 21.97 27.96
C ILE A 133 -7.40 20.98 26.99
N ILE A 134 -6.07 21.03 26.92
CA ILE A 134 -5.26 20.05 26.19
C ILE A 134 -4.56 19.18 27.22
N GLY A 135 -4.88 17.88 27.20
CA GLY A 135 -4.32 16.87 28.10
C GLY A 135 -3.61 15.75 27.35
N TYR A 136 -3.04 14.80 28.11
CA TYR A 136 -2.31 13.64 27.56
C TYR A 136 -3.10 12.89 26.48
N SER A 137 -4.41 12.72 26.66
CA SER A 137 -5.28 12.03 25.71
C SER A 137 -5.26 12.62 24.30
N HIS A 138 -5.10 13.94 24.17
CA HIS A 138 -5.03 14.60 22.87
C HIS A 138 -3.71 14.30 22.16
N VAL A 139 -2.61 14.24 22.93
CA VAL A 139 -1.30 13.85 22.41
C VAL A 139 -1.32 12.38 22.00
N ASP A 140 -1.81 11.49 22.86
CA ASP A 140 -1.89 10.06 22.58
C ASP A 140 -2.76 9.78 21.35
N THR A 141 -3.90 10.45 21.21
CA THR A 141 -4.76 10.31 20.02
C THR A 141 -4.04 10.77 18.75
N PHE A 142 -3.26 11.85 18.83
CA PHE A 142 -2.47 12.30 17.68
C PHE A 142 -1.34 11.32 17.34
N TRP A 143 -0.67 10.75 18.34
CA TRP A 143 0.33 9.70 18.13
C TRP A 143 -0.26 8.44 17.50
N LEU A 144 -1.44 8.00 17.95
CA LEU A 144 -2.17 6.89 17.33
C LEU A 144 -2.55 7.19 15.87
N PHE A 145 -2.93 8.44 15.58
CA PHE A 145 -3.17 8.88 14.21
C PHE A 145 -1.90 8.77 13.36
N LEU A 146 -0.74 9.21 13.87
CA LEU A 146 0.54 9.08 13.17
C LEU A 146 0.91 7.61 12.96
N GLU A 147 0.79 6.78 13.99
CA GLU A 147 1.03 5.33 13.92
C GLU A 147 0.19 4.66 12.83
N SER A 148 -1.06 5.12 12.66
CA SER A 148 -2.01 4.54 11.70
C SER A 148 -1.89 5.09 10.28
N ASN A 149 -1.35 6.30 10.10
CA ASN A 149 -1.49 7.05 8.86
C ASN A 149 -0.21 7.65 8.29
N LEU A 150 0.88 7.78 9.05
CA LEU A 150 2.09 8.45 8.59
C LEU A 150 2.66 7.81 7.31
N SER A 151 2.60 6.49 7.18
CA SER A 151 3.05 5.74 6.00
C SER A 151 2.22 6.01 4.74
N LYS A 152 1.00 6.53 4.88
CA LYS A 152 0.09 6.84 3.75
C LYS A 152 0.41 8.19 3.10
N PHE A 153 1.08 9.10 3.81
CA PHE A 153 1.49 10.40 3.28
C PHE A 153 2.79 10.29 2.48
N VAL A 154 2.71 9.61 1.34
CA VAL A 154 3.82 9.46 0.39
C VAL A 154 3.52 10.28 -0.87
N VAL A 155 4.51 11.06 -1.28
CA VAL A 155 4.42 11.94 -2.45
C VAL A 155 4.49 11.08 -3.70
N ASN A 156 3.53 11.22 -4.62
CA ASN A 156 3.29 10.19 -5.66
C ASN A 156 3.22 8.79 -5.03
N GLY A 157 2.60 8.63 -3.88
CA GLY A 157 2.64 7.36 -3.16
C GLY A 157 1.25 6.95 -2.79
N GLY A 158 0.65 6.25 -3.73
CA GLY A 158 -0.62 5.56 -3.61
C GLY A 158 -0.67 4.52 -4.72
N LYS A 159 -1.76 3.77 -4.77
CA LYS A 159 -2.04 2.74 -5.76
C LYS A 159 -1.56 3.11 -7.19
N GLU A 160 -1.98 4.26 -7.72
CA GLU A 160 -1.64 4.72 -9.09
C GLU A 160 -0.14 4.94 -9.33
N ALA A 161 0.60 5.36 -8.32
CA ALA A 161 2.01 5.61 -8.49
C ALA A 161 2.85 4.34 -8.39
N LEU A 162 2.40 3.38 -7.59
CA LEU A 162 2.95 2.02 -7.65
C LEU A 162 2.71 1.40 -9.03
N LEU A 163 1.53 1.63 -9.64
CA LEU A 163 1.26 1.26 -11.05
C LEU A 163 2.20 1.95 -12.04
N ASN A 164 2.49 3.24 -11.86
CA ASN A 164 3.49 3.93 -12.69
C ASN A 164 4.89 3.34 -12.51
N LYS A 165 5.27 2.94 -11.28
CA LYS A 165 6.54 2.24 -11.04
C LYS A 165 6.58 0.91 -11.79
N TYR A 166 5.49 0.13 -11.81
CA TYR A 166 5.40 -1.08 -12.64
C TYR A 166 5.56 -0.77 -14.13
N SER A 167 4.91 0.27 -14.64
CA SER A 167 5.06 0.70 -16.04
C SER A 167 6.50 1.05 -16.41
N LEU A 168 7.20 1.79 -15.54
CA LEU A 168 8.60 2.16 -15.75
C LEU A 168 9.53 0.94 -15.62
N TYR A 169 9.24 0.05 -14.68
CA TYR A 169 10.00 -1.17 -14.48
C TYR A 169 9.97 -2.08 -15.72
N LEU A 170 8.82 -2.19 -16.37
CA LEU A 170 8.64 -2.98 -17.58
C LEU A 170 9.26 -2.34 -18.83
N ASP A 171 9.59 -1.04 -18.79
CA ASP A 171 10.24 -0.36 -19.89
C ASP A 171 11.76 -0.61 -19.88
N LYS A 172 12.22 -1.38 -20.87
CA LYS A 172 13.63 -1.75 -21.07
C LYS A 172 14.56 -0.55 -21.27
N ARG A 173 14.03 0.65 -21.53
CA ARG A 173 14.81 1.89 -21.64
C ARG A 173 15.21 2.45 -20.28
N PHE A 174 14.46 2.12 -19.23
CA PHE A 174 14.63 2.70 -17.89
C PHE A 174 15.16 1.70 -16.86
N THR A 175 14.90 0.40 -17.05
CA THR A 175 15.29 -0.64 -16.09
C THR A 175 16.41 -1.51 -16.65
N GLN A 176 17.47 -1.68 -15.86
CA GLN A 176 18.59 -2.53 -16.26
C GLN A 176 18.15 -4.01 -16.31
N PRO A 177 18.68 -4.81 -17.24
CA PRO A 177 18.41 -6.24 -17.26
C PRO A 177 18.82 -6.90 -15.93
N GLY A 178 17.88 -7.59 -15.28
CA GLY A 178 18.13 -8.34 -14.05
C GLY A 178 17.95 -7.55 -12.75
N THR A 179 17.43 -6.32 -12.79
CA THR A 179 16.94 -5.64 -11.58
C THR A 179 15.85 -6.48 -10.90
N ASP A 180 15.73 -6.38 -9.58
CA ASP A 180 14.75 -7.10 -8.76
C ASP A 180 13.46 -6.26 -8.59
N PHE A 181 12.30 -6.91 -8.56
CA PHE A 181 10.98 -6.28 -8.38
C PHE A 181 10.42 -6.46 -6.96
N ASN A 182 11.13 -7.15 -6.06
CA ASN A 182 10.68 -7.39 -4.68
C ASN A 182 10.29 -6.10 -3.94
N HIS A 183 11.07 -5.03 -4.11
CA HIS A 183 10.77 -3.72 -3.52
C HIS A 183 9.37 -3.19 -3.92
N LEU A 184 8.91 -3.46 -5.14
CA LEU A 184 7.57 -3.05 -5.59
C LEU A 184 6.46 -3.89 -4.94
N ILE A 185 6.73 -5.18 -4.70
CA ILE A 185 5.78 -6.08 -4.02
C ILE A 185 5.66 -5.70 -2.54
N GLU A 186 6.77 -5.39 -1.89
CA GLU A 186 6.81 -4.95 -0.48
C GLU A 186 6.10 -3.62 -0.24
N GLU A 187 5.97 -2.77 -1.27
CA GLU A 187 5.22 -1.52 -1.20
C GLU A 187 3.69 -1.72 -1.24
N ILE A 188 3.18 -2.82 -1.81
CA ILE A 188 1.73 -3.06 -1.99
C ILE A 188 0.93 -2.88 -0.68
N PRO A 189 1.27 -3.56 0.45
CA PRO A 189 0.49 -3.46 1.67
C PRO A 189 0.69 -2.12 2.40
N LEU A 190 1.64 -1.30 1.97
CA LEU A 190 1.88 0.04 2.51
C LEU A 190 0.97 1.09 1.86
N VAL A 191 0.60 0.88 0.59
CA VAL A 191 -0.11 1.87 -0.24
C VAL A 191 -1.52 1.45 -0.64
N VAL A 192 -1.89 0.18 -0.44
CA VAL A 192 -3.23 -0.36 -0.72
C VAL A 192 -3.82 -0.94 0.57
N LYS A 193 -5.09 -0.65 0.86
CA LYS A 193 -5.77 -1.26 2.02
C LYS A 193 -5.88 -2.76 1.83
N ASN A 194 -5.72 -3.54 2.91
CA ASN A 194 -5.70 -5.00 2.86
C ASN A 194 -6.88 -5.63 2.07
N ASN A 195 -8.10 -5.10 2.23
CA ASN A 195 -9.30 -5.58 1.56
C ASN A 195 -9.41 -5.15 0.08
N GLU A 196 -8.60 -4.20 -0.37
CA GLU A 196 -8.56 -3.70 -1.75
C GLU A 196 -7.39 -4.33 -2.55
N ILE A 197 -6.48 -5.08 -1.89
CA ILE A 197 -5.34 -5.75 -2.53
C ILE A 197 -5.77 -6.77 -3.61
N PRO A 198 -6.82 -7.60 -3.42
CA PRO A 198 -7.24 -8.54 -4.47
C PRO A 198 -7.66 -7.84 -5.77
N GLU A 199 -8.38 -6.73 -5.67
CA GLU A 199 -8.76 -5.91 -6.83
C GLU A 199 -7.54 -5.24 -7.47
N PHE A 200 -6.55 -4.88 -6.66
CA PHE A 200 -5.28 -4.35 -7.16
C PHE A 200 -4.46 -5.40 -7.93
N TYR A 201 -4.43 -6.64 -7.47
CA TYR A 201 -3.79 -7.74 -8.22
C TYR A 201 -4.43 -7.95 -9.58
N LYS A 202 -5.76 -7.89 -9.65
CA LYS A 202 -6.47 -7.94 -10.94
C LYS A 202 -6.01 -6.83 -11.88
N GLU A 203 -5.92 -5.60 -11.40
CA GLU A 203 -5.48 -4.46 -12.22
C GLU A 203 -4.03 -4.60 -12.70
N ILE A 204 -3.14 -5.15 -11.86
CA ILE A 204 -1.76 -5.47 -12.26
C ILE A 204 -1.76 -6.54 -13.36
N GLU A 205 -2.53 -7.62 -13.19
CA GLU A 205 -2.59 -8.70 -14.19
C GLU A 205 -3.10 -8.20 -15.54
N ASP A 206 -4.21 -7.45 -15.52
CA ASP A 206 -4.92 -7.00 -16.72
C ASP A 206 -4.10 -5.99 -17.54
N ASN A 207 -3.34 -5.11 -16.88
CA ASN A 207 -2.76 -3.93 -17.53
C ASN A 207 -1.23 -3.89 -17.56
N TYR A 208 -0.54 -4.64 -16.69
CA TYR A 208 0.90 -4.48 -16.48
C TYR A 208 1.67 -5.79 -16.58
N ILE A 209 1.41 -6.73 -15.66
CA ILE A 209 2.19 -7.97 -15.50
C ILE A 209 1.24 -9.17 -15.59
N PRO A 210 0.90 -9.63 -16.81
CA PRO A 210 0.06 -10.80 -16.98
C PRO A 210 0.78 -12.05 -16.46
N LEU A 211 0.00 -13.04 -16.01
CA LEU A 211 0.55 -14.34 -15.64
C LEU A 211 1.20 -15.02 -16.86
N ASP A 212 2.43 -15.49 -16.68
CA ASP A 212 3.15 -16.32 -17.65
C ASP A 212 3.41 -17.72 -17.06
N ASP A 213 3.34 -18.74 -17.91
CA ASP A 213 3.64 -20.14 -17.57
C ASP A 213 5.16 -20.45 -17.60
N GLN A 214 5.94 -19.61 -18.28
CA GLN A 214 7.38 -19.81 -18.44
C GLN A 214 8.19 -19.19 -17.29
N LYS A 215 8.94 -20.03 -16.56
CA LYS A 215 9.77 -19.62 -15.41
C LYS A 215 10.81 -18.51 -15.70
N SER A 216 11.22 -18.37 -16.96
CA SER A 216 12.18 -17.35 -17.37
C SER A 216 11.56 -15.96 -17.49
N LYS A 217 10.24 -15.86 -17.71
CA LYS A 217 9.53 -14.61 -17.93
C LYS A 217 9.24 -13.87 -16.64
N ILE A 218 9.07 -12.55 -16.78
CA ILE A 218 8.83 -11.64 -15.67
C ILE A 218 7.49 -11.91 -14.97
N GLY A 219 6.45 -12.25 -15.74
CA GLY A 219 5.12 -12.57 -15.20
C GLY A 219 5.17 -13.73 -14.21
N PHE A 220 5.80 -14.85 -14.60
CA PHE A 220 5.97 -15.99 -13.70
C PHE A 220 6.68 -15.59 -12.40
N LYS A 221 7.83 -14.90 -12.52
CA LYS A 221 8.64 -14.52 -11.35
C LYS A 221 7.88 -13.59 -10.42
N PHE A 222 7.18 -12.59 -10.98
CA PHE A 222 6.40 -11.64 -10.20
C PHE A 222 5.31 -12.32 -9.38
N TRP A 223 4.49 -13.15 -10.03
CA TRP A 223 3.41 -13.86 -9.35
C TRP A 223 3.93 -14.95 -8.41
N HIS A 224 5.09 -15.54 -8.69
CA HIS A 224 5.77 -16.46 -7.77
C HIS A 224 6.11 -15.76 -6.44
N GLU A 225 6.74 -14.59 -6.47
CA GLU A 225 7.09 -13.88 -5.23
C GLU A 225 5.86 -13.51 -4.40
N ILE A 226 4.73 -13.16 -5.03
CA ILE A 226 3.47 -12.93 -4.34
C ILE A 226 2.92 -14.23 -3.74
N ALA A 227 2.80 -15.28 -4.55
CA ALA A 227 2.18 -16.55 -4.17
C ALA A 227 2.94 -17.29 -3.05
N TYR A 228 4.25 -17.07 -2.93
CA TYR A 228 5.10 -17.66 -1.89
C TYR A 228 5.63 -16.62 -0.88
N SER A 229 5.06 -15.41 -0.87
CA SER A 229 5.47 -14.37 0.07
C SER A 229 5.30 -14.82 1.53
N PRO A 230 6.29 -14.56 2.41
CA PRO A 230 6.12 -14.79 3.85
C PRO A 230 5.13 -13.80 4.49
N ASN A 231 4.79 -12.71 3.79
CA ASN A 231 3.81 -11.74 4.25
C ASN A 231 2.39 -12.30 4.08
N ARG A 232 1.74 -12.61 5.20
CA ARG A 232 0.37 -13.16 5.21
C ARG A 232 -0.63 -12.26 4.51
N THR A 233 -0.52 -10.93 4.65
CA THR A 233 -1.43 -9.98 3.99
C THR A 233 -1.41 -10.15 2.47
N LEU A 234 -0.22 -10.31 1.88
CA LEU A 234 -0.08 -10.51 0.44
C LEU A 234 -0.55 -11.91 0.02
N ASN A 235 -0.19 -12.93 0.81
CA ASN A 235 -0.56 -14.31 0.50
C ASN A 235 -2.08 -14.54 0.59
N ASP A 236 -2.73 -14.06 1.64
CA ASP A 236 -4.17 -14.19 1.84
C ASP A 236 -4.93 -13.43 0.74
N ALA A 237 -4.51 -12.19 0.43
CA ALA A 237 -5.09 -11.41 -0.66
C ALA A 237 -4.89 -12.08 -2.03
N PHE A 238 -3.76 -12.78 -2.23
CA PHE A 238 -3.52 -13.54 -3.46
C PHE A 238 -4.50 -14.70 -3.59
N LEU A 239 -4.74 -15.44 -2.50
CA LEU A 239 -5.72 -16.52 -2.47
C LEU A 239 -7.14 -15.98 -2.75
N GLU A 240 -7.51 -14.84 -2.17
CA GLU A 240 -8.78 -14.17 -2.44
C GLU A 240 -8.92 -13.74 -3.90
N TYR A 241 -7.84 -13.22 -4.50
CA TYR A 241 -7.81 -12.85 -5.90
C TYR A 241 -7.99 -14.05 -6.83
N ILE A 242 -7.26 -15.15 -6.63
CA ILE A 242 -7.37 -16.30 -7.55
C ILE A 242 -8.73 -16.98 -7.49
N ILE A 243 -9.45 -16.92 -6.36
CA ILE A 243 -10.81 -17.48 -6.24
C ILE A 243 -11.90 -16.53 -6.74
N SER A 244 -11.55 -15.28 -7.09
CA SER A 244 -12.52 -14.27 -7.51
C SER A 244 -13.19 -14.60 -8.85
N ASP A 245 -12.50 -15.36 -9.71
CA ASP A 245 -12.97 -15.76 -11.03
C ASP A 245 -12.46 -17.17 -11.37
N ASN A 246 -13.31 -17.98 -12.02
CA ASN A 246 -13.00 -19.38 -12.33
C ASN A 246 -11.86 -19.51 -13.35
N ASP A 247 -11.76 -18.59 -14.32
CA ASP A 247 -10.71 -18.64 -15.33
C ASP A 247 -9.38 -18.18 -14.73
N VAL A 248 -9.39 -17.17 -13.85
CA VAL A 248 -8.22 -16.79 -13.03
C VAL A 248 -7.77 -17.98 -12.18
N LEU A 249 -8.69 -18.62 -11.45
CA LEU A 249 -8.39 -19.77 -10.59
C LEU A 249 -7.66 -20.87 -11.35
N VAL A 250 -8.19 -21.26 -12.52
CA VAL A 250 -7.61 -22.32 -13.35
C VAL A 250 -6.22 -21.93 -13.83
N ARG A 251 -6.06 -20.73 -14.41
CA ARG A 251 -4.77 -20.25 -14.94
C ARG A 251 -3.69 -20.22 -13.86
N PHE A 252 -3.99 -19.69 -12.68
CA PHE A 252 -3.03 -19.61 -11.58
C PHE A 252 -2.70 -20.98 -10.98
N LEU A 253 -3.68 -21.89 -10.84
CA LEU A 253 -3.42 -23.24 -10.33
C LEU A 253 -2.65 -24.13 -11.32
N GLU A 254 -2.74 -23.86 -12.63
CA GLU A 254 -1.88 -24.52 -13.62
C GLU A 254 -0.39 -24.16 -13.43
N VAL A 255 -0.11 -22.93 -12.98
CA VAL A 255 1.25 -22.42 -12.77
C VAL A 255 1.75 -22.69 -11.34
N PHE A 256 0.87 -22.62 -10.34
CA PHE A 256 1.17 -22.80 -8.92
C PHE A 256 0.27 -23.87 -8.27
N PRO A 257 0.44 -25.16 -8.63
CA PRO A 257 -0.50 -26.22 -8.25
C PRO A 257 -0.55 -26.54 -6.76
N ASP A 258 0.53 -26.26 -6.01
CA ASP A 258 0.58 -26.45 -4.56
C ASP A 258 -0.40 -25.53 -3.80
N LYS A 259 -0.78 -24.38 -4.39
CA LYS A 259 -1.74 -23.44 -3.78
C LYS A 259 -3.14 -24.03 -3.62
N LEU A 260 -3.48 -25.07 -4.40
CA LEU A 260 -4.69 -25.85 -4.19
C LEU A 260 -4.77 -26.44 -2.77
N LEU A 261 -3.62 -26.68 -2.13
CA LEU A 261 -3.57 -27.19 -0.76
C LEU A 261 -4.05 -26.16 0.28
N LEU A 262 -3.89 -24.88 -0.01
CA LEU A 262 -4.30 -23.78 0.87
C LEU A 262 -5.82 -23.54 0.80
N LEU A 263 -6.43 -23.87 -0.34
CA LEU A 263 -7.88 -23.81 -0.55
C LEU A 263 -8.64 -25.01 0.06
N LYS A 264 -7.96 -25.92 0.77
CA LYS A 264 -8.52 -27.20 1.28
C LYS A 264 -9.73 -27.05 2.21
N THR A 265 -9.83 -25.91 2.88
CA THR A 265 -10.90 -25.59 3.84
C THR A 265 -12.22 -25.29 3.14
N GLN A 266 -12.20 -24.92 1.85
CA GLN A 266 -13.38 -24.61 1.05
C GLN A 266 -13.88 -25.83 0.27
N SER A 267 -14.60 -26.73 0.96
CA SER A 267 -15.04 -28.02 0.37
C SER A 267 -15.92 -27.88 -0.87
N THR A 268 -16.74 -26.82 -0.95
CA THR A 268 -17.58 -26.51 -2.11
C THR A 268 -16.74 -26.10 -3.31
N LEU A 269 -15.78 -25.20 -3.11
CA LEU A 269 -14.87 -24.74 -4.16
C LEU A 269 -14.05 -25.90 -4.72
N ILE A 270 -13.47 -26.74 -3.88
CA ILE A 270 -12.70 -27.92 -4.33
C ILE A 270 -13.58 -28.86 -5.14
N ARG A 271 -14.82 -29.07 -4.70
CA ARG A 271 -15.77 -29.92 -5.42
C ARG A 271 -16.04 -29.38 -6.81
N HIS A 272 -16.42 -28.09 -6.89
CA HIS A 272 -16.64 -27.38 -8.14
C HIS A 272 -15.41 -27.44 -9.06
N PHE A 273 -14.22 -27.20 -8.49
CA PHE A 273 -12.96 -27.25 -9.20
C PHE A 273 -12.75 -28.61 -9.87
N TRP A 274 -12.82 -29.72 -9.15
CA TRP A 274 -12.59 -31.02 -9.78
C TRP A 274 -13.76 -31.49 -10.65
N THR A 275 -15.01 -31.14 -10.36
CA THR A 275 -16.16 -31.56 -11.17
C THR A 275 -16.32 -30.78 -12.46
N GLU A 276 -15.79 -29.57 -12.55
CA GLU A 276 -16.03 -28.71 -13.71
C GLU A 276 -14.76 -28.04 -14.24
N LEU A 277 -13.94 -27.45 -13.37
CA LEU A 277 -12.84 -26.57 -13.80
C LEU A 277 -11.56 -27.33 -14.17
N LEU A 278 -11.23 -28.42 -13.48
CA LEU A 278 -10.03 -29.23 -13.70
C LEU A 278 -9.98 -29.77 -15.14
N PHE A 279 -11.13 -30.03 -15.74
CA PHE A 279 -11.25 -30.53 -17.11
C PHE A 279 -11.33 -29.41 -18.16
N LYS A 280 -11.44 -28.14 -17.73
CA LYS A 280 -11.31 -26.96 -18.60
C LYS A 280 -9.86 -26.53 -18.79
N VAL A 281 -8.95 -27.00 -17.94
CA VAL A 281 -7.50 -26.87 -18.13
C VAL A 281 -7.17 -27.32 -19.55
N TYR A 282 -6.69 -26.40 -20.39
CA TYR A 282 -6.66 -26.52 -21.86
C TYR A 282 -5.83 -27.71 -22.38
N ARG A 283 -5.19 -28.48 -21.51
CA ARG A 283 -4.33 -29.61 -21.86
C ARG A 283 -4.48 -30.74 -20.84
N LEU A 284 -5.34 -31.72 -21.12
CA LEU A 284 -5.37 -33.02 -20.41
C LEU A 284 -4.01 -33.74 -20.41
N SER A 285 -3.09 -33.32 -21.28
CA SER A 285 -1.72 -33.80 -21.41
C SER A 285 -0.66 -32.92 -20.74
N SER A 286 -1.03 -31.84 -20.02
CA SER A 286 -0.05 -31.04 -19.29
C SER A 286 0.38 -31.73 -18.00
N GLU A 287 1.65 -31.54 -17.64
CA GLU A 287 2.21 -31.98 -16.35
C GLU A 287 1.39 -31.40 -15.17
N SER A 288 0.97 -30.13 -15.29
CA SER A 288 0.13 -29.44 -14.31
C SER A 288 -1.21 -30.12 -14.05
N PHE A 289 -1.89 -30.65 -15.08
CA PHE A 289 -3.14 -31.40 -14.90
C PHE A 289 -2.92 -32.62 -14.00
N TRP A 290 -1.85 -33.38 -14.26
CA TRP A 290 -1.53 -34.56 -13.47
C TRP A 290 -1.08 -34.20 -12.06
N GLU A 291 -0.31 -33.13 -11.87
CA GLU A 291 0.05 -32.64 -10.53
C GLU A 291 -1.19 -32.25 -9.71
N LEU A 292 -2.10 -31.46 -10.28
CA LEU A 292 -3.36 -31.07 -9.62
C LEU A 292 -4.21 -32.30 -9.28
N SER A 293 -4.29 -33.26 -10.20
CA SER A 293 -5.01 -34.52 -10.00
C SER A 293 -4.40 -35.37 -8.89
N ILE A 294 -3.06 -35.49 -8.85
CA ILE A 294 -2.32 -36.18 -7.80
C ILE A 294 -2.56 -35.50 -6.45
N ILE A 295 -2.53 -34.17 -6.40
CA ILE A 295 -2.82 -33.39 -5.19
C ILE A 295 -4.22 -33.74 -4.67
N LEU A 296 -5.23 -33.73 -5.55
CA LEU A 296 -6.62 -34.03 -5.17
C LEU A 296 -6.80 -35.47 -4.68
N LEU A 297 -6.20 -36.44 -5.36
CA LEU A 297 -6.26 -37.86 -5.02
C LEU A 297 -5.52 -38.17 -3.71
N ARG A 298 -4.29 -37.68 -3.54
CA ARG A 298 -3.49 -37.88 -2.31
C ARG A 298 -4.18 -37.32 -1.08
N ASN A 299 -4.90 -36.22 -1.24
CA ASN A 299 -5.65 -35.57 -0.15
C ASN A 299 -7.08 -36.10 0.01
N ARG A 300 -7.44 -37.21 -0.65
CA ARG A 300 -8.77 -37.87 -0.57
C ARG A 300 -9.94 -36.93 -0.88
N LYS A 301 -9.73 -35.95 -1.76
CA LYS A 301 -10.79 -35.00 -2.16
C LYS A 301 -11.64 -35.51 -3.32
N ILE A 302 -11.21 -36.60 -3.98
CA ILE A 302 -11.90 -37.24 -5.10
C ILE A 302 -11.90 -38.76 -4.88
N CYS A 303 -12.99 -39.42 -5.28
CA CYS A 303 -13.06 -40.88 -5.34
C CYS A 303 -12.39 -41.39 -6.63
N VAL A 304 -11.44 -42.32 -6.49
CA VAL A 304 -10.65 -42.87 -7.62
C VAL A 304 -11.54 -43.46 -8.71
N SER A 305 -12.67 -44.07 -8.36
CA SER A 305 -13.63 -44.62 -9.33
C SER A 305 -14.32 -43.55 -10.17
N LEU A 306 -14.73 -42.44 -9.56
CA LEU A 306 -15.36 -41.31 -10.25
C LEU A 306 -14.38 -40.57 -11.15
N PHE A 307 -13.11 -40.48 -10.72
CA PHE A 307 -12.06 -39.82 -11.49
C PHE A 307 -11.72 -40.60 -12.77
N ARG A 308 -11.61 -41.93 -12.68
CA ARG A 308 -11.35 -42.83 -13.82
C ARG A 308 -12.43 -42.81 -14.91
N MET A 309 -13.67 -42.45 -14.58
CA MET A 309 -14.75 -42.39 -15.57
C MET A 309 -14.71 -41.10 -16.42
N ARG A 310 -13.87 -40.12 -16.07
CA ARG A 310 -13.81 -38.80 -16.71
C ARG A 310 -12.50 -38.50 -17.44
N ILE A 311 -11.50 -39.38 -17.34
CA ILE A 311 -10.24 -39.35 -18.11
C ILE A 311 -10.35 -40.35 -19.24
#